data_AF-A0AAW9IY19-F1
#
_entry.id   AF-A0AAW9IY19-F1
#
_cell.length_a   1.000
_cell.length_b   1.000
_cell.length_c   1.000
_cell.angle_alpha   90.00
_cell.angle_beta   90.00
_cell.angle_gamma   90.00
#
_symmetry.space_group_name_H-M   'P 1'
#
loop_
_entity.id
_entity.type
_entity.pdbx_description
1 polymer ?
#
loop_
_entity_poly.entity_id
_entity_poly.type
_entity_poly.pdbx_seq_one_letter_code
_entity_poly.pdbx_strand_id
1 'polypeptide(L)'
;LKAPRKWDAGSISKFMIWIGPTSSVFDIATYILMYFFICPFVFGGQFHTLNEVQQLGFMGLFHAGWFVESLWSQTLVIHMIRTPRIPFIQSRASWKLTTLTTLGIAIGTIIPYTAFGKALDMVAMPAIYFTCLVIIIILYMELA
;
A
#
# COMPACT_ATOMS: atom_id res chain seq x y z
N LEU A 1 12.38 -6.85 32.14
CA LEU A 1 13.52 -6.32 31.35
C LEU A 1 14.70 -6.14 32.32
N LYS A 2 15.88 -6.72 32.05
CA LYS A 2 16.99 -6.84 33.04
C LYS A 2 18.14 -5.83 32.89
N ALA A 3 18.13 -4.94 31.88
CA ALA A 3 19.07 -3.81 31.78
C ALA A 3 18.57 -2.75 30.78
N PRO A 4 18.86 -1.45 30.97
CA PRO A 4 18.53 -0.40 30.01
C PRO A 4 19.40 -0.54 28.75
N ARG A 5 18.77 -0.61 27.57
CA ARG A 5 19.48 -0.53 26.28
C ARG A 5 19.68 0.93 25.90
N LYS A 6 20.88 1.30 25.47
CA LYS A 6 21.14 2.60 24.86
C LYS A 6 20.40 2.67 23.51
N TRP A 7 19.70 3.77 23.27
CA TRP A 7 19.04 4.05 21.99
C TRP A 7 20.14 4.24 20.93
N ASP A 8 20.25 3.32 19.98
CA ASP A 8 21.15 3.44 18.84
C ASP A 8 20.39 4.03 17.64
N ALA A 9 20.42 5.36 17.51
CA ALA A 9 19.78 6.06 16.41
C ALA A 9 20.42 5.71 15.05
N GLY A 10 21.69 5.27 15.03
CA GLY A 10 22.40 4.89 13.81
C GLY A 10 21.80 3.64 13.16
N SER A 11 21.29 2.71 13.96
CA SER A 11 20.59 1.51 13.49
C SER A 11 19.32 1.85 12.69
N ILE A 12 18.54 2.82 13.17
CA ILE A 12 17.28 3.24 12.53
C ILE A 12 17.58 4.01 11.23
N SER A 13 18.60 4.86 11.25
CA SER A 13 19.00 5.62 10.06
C SER A 13 19.47 4.71 8.92
N LYS A 14 20.29 3.69 9.21
CA LYS A 14 20.72 2.69 8.20
C LYS A 14 19.56 1.90 7.62
N PHE A 15 18.59 1.54 8.46
CA PHE A 15 17.35 0.88 8.02
C PHE A 15 16.55 1.78 7.06
N MET A 16 16.37 3.06 7.41
CA MET A 16 15.65 4.02 6.55
C MET A 16 16.34 4.22 5.19
N ILE A 17 17.67 4.27 5.16
CA ILE A 17 18.45 4.42 3.91
C ILE A 17 18.26 3.24 2.96
N TRP A 18 17.96 2.05 3.48
CA TRP A 18 17.80 0.85 2.66
C TRP A 18 16.33 0.59 2.27
N ILE A 19 15.42 0.78 3.23
CA ILE A 19 13.98 0.56 3.03
C ILE A 19 13.36 1.66 2.17
N GLY A 20 13.81 2.91 2.30
CA GLY A 20 13.27 4.04 1.54
C GLY A 20 13.36 3.83 0.03
N PRO A 21 14.57 3.63 -0.54
CA PRO A 21 14.74 3.38 -1.97
C PRO A 21 13.99 2.14 -2.45
N THR A 22 14.00 1.07 -1.64
CA THR A 22 13.27 -0.16 -1.95
C THR A 22 11.77 0.10 -2.07
N SER A 23 11.17 0.82 -1.11
CA SER A 23 9.76 1.22 -1.15
C SER A 23 9.46 2.06 -2.39
N SER A 24 10.31 3.04 -2.71
CA SER A 24 10.09 3.91 -3.87
C SER A 24 10.05 3.16 -5.20
N VAL A 25 10.83 2.08 -5.35
CA VAL A 25 10.76 1.22 -6.56
C VAL A 25 9.38 0.58 -6.69
N PHE A 26 8.81 0.08 -5.59
CA PHE A 26 7.46 -0.51 -5.61
C PHE A 26 6.36 0.54 -5.75
N ASP A 27 6.53 1.74 -5.20
CA ASP A 27 5.61 2.86 -5.40
C ASP A 27 5.55 3.25 -6.89
N ILE A 28 6.72 3.37 -7.53
CA ILE A 28 6.82 3.63 -8.98
C ILE A 28 6.20 2.50 -9.78
N ALA A 29 6.47 1.24 -9.42
CA ALA A 29 5.89 0.08 -10.10
C ALA A 29 4.35 0.08 -9.99
N THR A 30 3.81 0.40 -8.82
CA THR A 30 2.37 0.51 -8.58
C THR A 30 1.79 1.67 -9.38
N TYR A 31 2.46 2.82 -9.41
CA TYR A 31 2.05 3.97 -10.22
C TYR A 31 1.93 3.59 -11.70
N ILE A 32 2.96 2.94 -12.26
CA ILE A 32 2.98 2.48 -13.64
C ILE A 32 1.86 1.47 -13.89
N LEU A 33 1.69 0.49 -12.99
CA LEU A 33 0.63 -0.51 -13.07
C LEU A 33 -0.75 0.15 -13.11
N MET A 34 -1.02 1.10 -12.21
CA MET A 34 -2.29 1.80 -12.13
C MET A 34 -2.55 2.63 -13.39
N TYR A 35 -1.59 3.49 -13.76
CA TYR A 35 -1.77 4.46 -14.84
C TYR A 35 -1.81 3.82 -16.23
N PHE A 36 -0.94 2.83 -16.51
CA PHE A 36 -0.82 2.26 -17.86
C PHE A 36 -1.60 0.97 -18.07
N PHE A 37 -1.98 0.25 -17.01
CA PHE A 37 -2.66 -1.03 -17.14
C PHE A 37 -4.05 -1.03 -16.51
N ILE A 38 -4.17 -0.79 -15.20
CA ILE A 38 -5.45 -0.95 -14.48
C ILE A 38 -6.48 0.08 -14.92
N CYS A 39 -6.13 1.37 -14.90
CA CYS A 39 -7.08 2.41 -15.28
C CYS A 39 -7.48 2.32 -16.77
N PRO A 40 -6.54 2.11 -17.72
CA PRO A 40 -6.90 1.86 -19.11
C PRO A 40 -7.73 0.60 -19.33
N PHE A 41 -7.49 -0.46 -18.57
CA PHE A 41 -8.28 -1.70 -18.63
C PHE A 41 -9.75 -1.47 -18.21
N VAL A 42 -9.98 -0.64 -17.18
CA VAL A 42 -11.34 -0.34 -16.69
C VAL A 42 -12.09 0.64 -17.59
N PHE A 43 -11.42 1.68 -18.07
CA PHE A 43 -12.06 2.75 -18.85
C PHE A 43 -11.96 2.58 -20.37
N GLY A 44 -11.22 1.57 -20.85
CA GLY A 44 -11.12 1.20 -22.26
C GLY A 44 -10.19 2.07 -23.09
N GLY A 45 -9.27 2.83 -22.47
CA GLY A 45 -8.37 3.73 -23.17
C GLY A 45 -7.39 4.46 -22.26
N GLN A 46 -6.39 5.10 -22.86
CA GLN A 46 -5.44 5.96 -22.15
C GLN A 46 -6.12 7.26 -21.72
N PHE A 47 -5.67 7.85 -20.61
CA PHE A 47 -6.27 9.06 -20.03
C PHE A 47 -6.64 10.16 -21.05
N HIS A 48 -5.73 10.50 -21.95
CA HIS A 48 -5.93 11.57 -22.95
C HIS A 48 -6.90 11.22 -24.09
N THR A 49 -7.24 9.94 -24.25
CA THR A 49 -8.18 9.46 -25.29
C THR A 49 -9.61 9.33 -24.79
N LEU A 50 -9.81 9.47 -23.48
CA LEU A 50 -11.09 9.32 -22.80
C LEU A 50 -11.91 10.61 -22.83
N ASN A 51 -13.23 10.49 -22.74
CA ASN A 51 -14.11 11.64 -22.53
C ASN A 51 -14.01 12.17 -21.08
N GLU A 52 -14.57 13.36 -20.82
CA GLU A 52 -14.47 14.02 -19.51
C GLU A 52 -14.98 13.14 -18.36
N VAL A 53 -16.09 12.44 -18.56
CA VAL A 53 -16.69 11.56 -17.53
C VAL A 53 -15.78 10.37 -17.21
N GLN A 54 -15.19 9.76 -18.23
CA GLN A 54 -14.25 8.66 -18.07
C GLN A 54 -12.92 9.12 -17.46
N GLN A 55 -12.46 10.34 -17.76
CA GLN A 55 -11.28 10.92 -17.14
C GLN A 55 -11.48 11.15 -15.63
N LEU A 56 -12.65 11.65 -15.24
CA LEU A 56 -13.02 11.77 -13.81
C LEU A 56 -13.02 10.39 -13.13
N GLY A 57 -13.62 9.39 -13.76
CA GLY A 57 -13.58 8.02 -13.27
C GLY A 57 -12.16 7.45 -13.18
N PHE A 58 -11.31 7.74 -14.17
CA PHE A 58 -9.90 7.31 -14.20
C PHE A 58 -9.13 7.88 -13.01
N MET A 59 -9.28 9.18 -12.74
CA MET A 59 -8.66 9.83 -11.58
C MET A 59 -9.19 9.25 -10.28
N GLY A 60 -10.49 9.06 -10.16
CA GLY A 60 -11.09 8.48 -8.96
C GLY A 60 -10.67 7.03 -8.70
N LEU A 61 -10.50 6.22 -9.75
CA LEU A 61 -9.95 4.87 -9.64
C LEU A 61 -8.47 4.91 -9.26
N PHE A 62 -7.70 5.83 -9.84
CA PHE A 62 -6.30 6.02 -9.51
C PHE A 62 -6.12 6.42 -8.04
N HIS A 63 -6.89 7.39 -7.55
CA HIS A 63 -6.88 7.83 -6.16
C HIS A 63 -7.29 6.71 -5.20
N ALA A 64 -8.31 5.92 -5.55
CA ALA A 64 -8.74 4.78 -4.75
C ALA A 64 -7.64 3.71 -4.63
N GLY A 65 -7.03 3.34 -5.76
CA GLY A 65 -5.90 2.39 -5.77
C GLY A 65 -4.74 2.90 -4.94
N TRP A 66 -4.29 4.12 -5.22
CA TRP A 66 -3.20 4.75 -4.48
C TRP A 66 -3.45 4.80 -2.97
N PHE A 67 -4.67 5.15 -2.56
CA PHE A 67 -5.06 5.13 -1.14
C PHE A 67 -4.91 3.73 -0.52
N VAL A 68 -5.41 2.69 -1.19
CA VAL A 68 -5.35 1.32 -0.67
C VAL A 68 -3.93 0.78 -0.65
N GLU A 69 -3.13 1.02 -1.69
CA GLU A 69 -1.73 0.61 -1.69
C GLU A 69 -0.99 1.28 -0.52
N SER A 70 -1.09 2.61 -0.40
CA SER A 70 -0.38 3.36 0.63
C SER A 70 -0.79 2.94 2.04
N LEU A 71 -2.07 2.57 2.24
CA LEU A 71 -2.54 2.02 3.51
C LEU A 71 -1.87 0.68 3.84
N TRP A 72 -1.76 -0.22 2.86
CA TRP A 72 -1.16 -1.53 3.04
C TRP A 72 0.35 -1.41 3.28
N SER A 73 1.07 -0.65 2.44
CA SER A 73 2.52 -0.46 2.56
C SER A 73 2.91 0.22 3.88
N GLN A 74 2.23 1.29 4.28
CA GLN A 74 2.47 1.95 5.58
C GLN A 74 2.24 1.01 6.76
N THR A 75 1.17 0.22 6.70
CA THR A 75 0.87 -0.74 7.77
C THR A 75 1.98 -1.79 7.89
N LEU A 76 2.52 -2.25 6.78
CA LEU A 76 3.63 -3.19 6.75
C LEU A 76 4.94 -2.58 7.26
N VAL A 77 5.24 -1.33 6.88
CA VAL A 77 6.42 -0.60 7.37
C VAL A 77 6.44 -0.51 8.89
N ILE A 78 5.29 -0.31 9.54
CA ILE A 78 5.19 -0.33 11.02
C ILE A 78 5.65 -1.67 11.60
N HIS A 79 5.34 -2.79 10.94
CA HIS A 79 5.78 -4.11 11.40
C HIS A 79 7.27 -4.37 11.11
N MET A 80 7.81 -3.83 10.02
CA MET A 80 9.23 -3.98 9.65
C MET A 80 10.18 -3.15 10.52
N ILE A 81 9.80 -1.93 10.92
CA ILE A 81 10.62 -1.10 11.81
C ILE A 81 10.88 -1.78 13.17
N ARG A 82 9.98 -2.67 13.60
CA ARG A 82 10.08 -3.33 14.91
C ARG A 82 11.17 -4.38 14.99
N THR A 83 11.44 -5.08 13.90
CA THR A 83 12.45 -6.15 13.85
C THR A 83 13.00 -6.29 12.43
N PRO A 84 14.31 -6.52 12.23
CA PRO A 84 14.92 -6.77 10.92
C PRO A 84 14.59 -8.16 10.34
N ARG A 85 13.44 -8.74 10.74
CA ARG A 85 12.99 -10.06 10.35
C ARG A 85 11.66 -9.90 9.62
N ILE A 86 11.41 -10.78 8.65
CA ILE A 86 10.18 -10.76 7.87
C ILE A 86 8.96 -10.75 8.83
N PRO A 87 8.13 -9.71 8.79
CA PRO A 87 6.98 -9.59 9.67
C PRO A 87 6.00 -10.76 9.43
N PHE A 88 5.32 -11.22 10.49
CA PHE A 88 4.36 -12.33 10.49
C PHE A 88 4.93 -13.75 10.36
N ILE A 89 6.04 -13.94 9.65
CA ILE A 89 6.71 -15.26 9.52
C ILE A 89 7.71 -15.46 10.65
N GLN A 90 8.64 -14.52 10.82
CA GLN A 90 9.77 -14.64 11.73
C GLN A 90 9.63 -13.78 13.01
N SER A 91 8.72 -12.82 12.98
CA SER A 91 8.42 -11.89 14.07
C SER A 91 6.92 -11.65 14.13
N ARG A 92 6.29 -12.13 15.22
CA ARG A 92 4.87 -11.86 15.48
C ARG A 92 4.77 -10.63 16.37
N ALA A 93 4.19 -9.56 15.82
CA ALA A 93 3.79 -8.40 16.61
C ALA A 93 2.83 -8.81 17.73
N SER A 94 2.75 -7.97 18.78
CA SER A 94 1.74 -8.14 19.84
C SER A 94 0.35 -8.21 19.21
N TRP A 95 -0.48 -9.15 19.69
CA TRP A 95 -1.85 -9.38 19.21
C TRP A 95 -2.63 -8.07 19.02
N LYS A 96 -2.52 -7.13 19.97
CA LYS A 96 -3.19 -5.83 19.91
C LYS A 96 -2.81 -5.00 18.67
N LEU A 97 -1.52 -4.99 18.28
CA LEU A 97 -1.07 -4.25 17.10
C LEU A 97 -1.53 -4.94 15.82
N THR A 98 -1.42 -6.28 15.76
CA THR A 98 -1.86 -7.05 14.60
C THR A 98 -3.37 -6.89 14.37
N THR A 99 -4.20 -7.04 15.41
CA THR A 99 -5.66 -6.85 15.27
C THR A 99 -6.00 -5.44 14.80
N LEU A 100 -5.39 -4.41 15.39
CA LEU A 100 -5.68 -3.03 15.01
C LEU A 100 -5.27 -2.72 13.56
N THR A 101 -4.09 -3.17 13.16
CA THR A 101 -3.58 -2.96 11.80
C THR A 101 -4.38 -3.74 10.75
N THR A 102 -4.73 -5.00 11.02
CA THR A 102 -5.61 -5.79 10.14
C THR A 102 -7.01 -5.18 10.01
N LEU A 103 -7.60 -4.70 11.12
CA LEU A 103 -8.88 -4.00 11.07
C LEU A 103 -8.78 -2.70 10.27
N GLY A 104 -7.71 -1.92 10.46
CA GLY A 104 -7.45 -0.70 9.70
C GLY A 104 -7.36 -0.96 8.20
N ILE A 105 -6.57 -1.96 7.79
CA ILE A 105 -6.48 -2.39 6.40
C ILE A 105 -7.85 -2.82 5.86
N ALA A 106 -8.59 -3.65 6.60
CA ALA A 106 -9.88 -4.16 6.17
C ALA A 106 -10.89 -3.01 5.98
N ILE A 107 -11.01 -2.11 6.95
CA ILE A 107 -11.89 -0.94 6.88
C ILE A 107 -11.48 -0.05 5.71
N GLY A 108 -10.20 0.31 5.61
CA GLY A 108 -9.71 1.19 4.54
C GLY A 108 -9.88 0.58 3.15
N THR A 109 -9.71 -0.74 3.01
CA THR A 109 -9.95 -1.44 1.74
C THR A 109 -11.42 -1.42 1.32
N ILE A 110 -12.35 -1.34 2.29
CA ILE A 110 -13.79 -1.25 2.02
C ILE A 110 -14.21 0.18 1.66
N ILE A 111 -13.48 1.22 2.10
CA ILE A 111 -13.86 2.64 1.89
C ILE A 111 -14.24 2.97 0.43
N PRO A 112 -13.46 2.60 -0.60
CA PRO A 112 -13.80 2.90 -2.01
C PRO A 112 -15.16 2.33 -2.48
N TYR A 113 -15.71 1.34 -1.77
CA TYR A 113 -16.99 0.70 -2.08
C TYR A 113 -18.17 1.31 -1.30
N THR A 114 -17.91 2.28 -0.42
CA THR A 114 -18.93 2.90 0.45
C THR A 114 -19.38 4.26 -0.08
N ALA A 115 -20.48 4.79 0.47
CA ALA A 115 -20.92 6.17 0.20
C ALA A 115 -19.87 7.21 0.64
N PHE A 116 -19.07 6.91 1.67
CA PHE A 116 -17.97 7.78 2.10
C PHE A 116 -16.86 7.85 1.04
N GLY A 117 -16.47 6.71 0.45
CA GLY A 117 -15.53 6.68 -0.66
C GLY A 117 -16.04 7.48 -1.86
N LYS A 118 -17.32 7.35 -2.21
CA LYS A 118 -17.94 8.15 -3.29
C LYS A 118 -17.89 9.65 -3.02
N ALA A 119 -18.02 10.08 -1.76
CA ALA A 119 -17.89 11.48 -1.39
C ALA A 119 -16.44 12.01 -1.48
N LEU A 120 -15.45 11.12 -1.54
CA LEU A 120 -14.04 11.43 -1.76
C LEU A 120 -13.61 11.19 -3.23
N ASP A 121 -14.57 11.11 -4.15
CA ASP A 121 -14.34 10.80 -5.57
C ASP A 121 -13.60 9.48 -5.81
N MET A 122 -13.74 8.50 -4.90
CA MET A 122 -13.15 7.17 -5.08
C MET A 122 -14.06 6.27 -5.92
N VAL A 123 -13.45 5.52 -6.83
CA VAL A 123 -14.14 4.52 -7.66
C VAL A 123 -13.85 3.12 -7.13
N ALA A 124 -14.87 2.26 -7.14
CA ALA A 124 -14.74 0.85 -6.78
C ALA A 124 -13.68 0.16 -7.66
N MET A 125 -12.77 -0.57 -7.04
CA MET A 125 -11.62 -1.13 -7.73
C MET A 125 -11.93 -2.52 -8.32
N PRO A 126 -11.33 -2.87 -9.47
CA PRO A 126 -11.48 -4.22 -10.01
C PRO A 126 -10.70 -5.23 -9.17
N ALA A 127 -11.18 -6.47 -9.07
CA ALA A 127 -10.53 -7.51 -8.26
C ALA A 127 -9.07 -7.81 -8.67
N ILE A 128 -8.74 -7.61 -9.95
CA ILE A 128 -7.38 -7.81 -10.47
C ILE A 128 -6.36 -6.88 -9.81
N TYR A 129 -6.77 -5.67 -9.41
CA TYR A 129 -5.92 -4.74 -8.69
C TYR A 129 -5.37 -5.35 -7.39
N PHE A 130 -6.23 -6.00 -6.60
CA PHE A 130 -5.79 -6.62 -5.35
C PHE A 130 -4.85 -7.79 -5.55
N THR A 131 -5.02 -8.55 -6.64
CA THR A 131 -4.10 -9.64 -6.97
C THR A 131 -2.72 -9.09 -7.27
N CYS A 132 -2.63 -8.03 -8.07
CA CYS A 132 -1.37 -7.35 -8.35
C CYS A 132 -0.75 -6.72 -7.10
N LEU A 133 -1.57 -6.07 -6.26
CA LEU A 133 -1.12 -5.45 -5.01
C LEU A 133 -0.50 -6.48 -4.05
N VAL A 134 -1.14 -7.65 -3.90
CA VAL A 134 -0.59 -8.74 -3.08
C VAL A 134 0.77 -9.20 -3.62
N ILE A 135 0.92 -9.33 -4.94
CA ILE A 135 2.20 -9.71 -5.56
C ILE A 135 3.28 -8.65 -5.28
N ILE A 136 2.97 -7.37 -5.50
CA ILE A 136 3.88 -6.24 -5.24
C ILE A 136 4.35 -6.25 -3.79
N ILE A 137 3.41 -6.47 -2.85
CA ILE A 137 3.70 -6.50 -1.42
C ILE A 137 4.56 -7.71 -1.03
N ILE A 138 4.33 -8.89 -1.61
CA ILE A 138 5.16 -10.07 -1.36
C ILE A 138 6.58 -9.81 -1.85
N LEU A 139 6.74 -9.29 -3.07
CA LEU A 139 8.05 -8.95 -3.63
C LEU A 139 8.78 -7.89 -2.79
N TYR A 140 8.03 -6.91 -2.28
CA TYR A 140 8.57 -5.91 -1.36
C TYR A 140 9.10 -6.54 -0.08
N MET A 141 8.35 -7.47 0.53
CA MET A 141 8.77 -8.15 1.76
C MET A 141 9.97 -9.09 1.55
N GLU A 142 10.15 -9.65 0.36
CA GLU A 142 11.32 -10.47 0.04
C GLU A 142 12.58 -9.62 -0.19
N LEU A 143 12.40 -8.42 -0.75
CA LEU A 143 13.51 -7.52 -1.05
C LEU A 143 13.95 -6.68 0.15
N ALA A 144 13.04 -6.35 1.07
CA ALA A 144 13.24 -5.50 2.26
C ALA A 144 13.88 -6.22 3.46
#